data_AF-A0A4Z0Q1L2-F1
#
_entry.id   AF-A0A4Z0Q1L2-F1
#
_cell.length_a   1.000
_cell.length_b   1.000
_cell.length_c   1.000
_cell.angle_alpha   90.00
_cell.angle_beta   90.00
_cell.angle_gamma   90.00
#
_symmetry.space_group_name_H-M   'P 1'
#
loop_
_entity.id
_entity.type
_entity.pdbx_description
1 polymer ?
#
loop_
_entity_poly.entity_id
_entity_poly.type
_entity_poly.pdbx_seq_one_letter_code
_entity_poly.pdbx_strand_id
1 'polypeptide(L)'
;MSTSHQPTRSGSASSYNSASLGTSNNDGSLLSQAGKWLNKGSVGDMFGRMTTTQKVVGGALLAVGVGALLTNKAGKSKTGKATSSDAQTDTLNELLYFVNDRIEGYQRAVDESKDPQLSGYYKQLVSQSQQFSNELNGYLRQQGGGRQESTTVKGKFYRAWMDAKAALTGADEKAILGSNIYGEEWAIKAYEDALSDHTLSGTLRQAVERQYQHSQNTYKELQRLQGKQE
;
A
#
# COMPACT_ATOMS: atom_id res chain seq x y z
N MET A 1 60.51 -17.23 -48.71
CA MET A 1 60.02 -18.46 -48.07
C MET A 1 58.96 -18.04 -47.06
N SER A 2 57.70 -18.09 -47.48
CA SER A 2 56.55 -17.56 -46.75
C SER A 2 55.98 -18.63 -45.83
N THR A 3 55.94 -18.40 -44.53
CA THR A 3 55.24 -19.24 -43.57
C THR A 3 53.82 -18.73 -43.38
N SER A 4 52.87 -19.52 -43.87
CA SER A 4 51.43 -19.32 -43.81
C SER A 4 50.93 -19.48 -42.37
N HIS A 5 50.21 -18.48 -41.85
CA HIS A 5 49.38 -18.59 -40.64
C HIS A 5 47.92 -18.71 -41.08
N GLN A 6 47.25 -19.79 -40.67
CA GLN A 6 45.79 -19.88 -40.59
C GLN A 6 45.39 -20.03 -39.13
N PRO A 7 44.37 -19.29 -38.65
CA PRO A 7 43.61 -19.69 -37.48
C PRO A 7 42.31 -20.40 -37.90
N THR A 8 42.11 -21.61 -37.39
CA THR A 8 40.83 -22.32 -37.42
C THR A 8 39.90 -21.74 -36.36
N ARG A 9 38.60 -21.70 -36.69
CA ARG A 9 37.52 -21.19 -35.84
C ARG A 9 36.53 -22.32 -35.56
N SER A 10 35.85 -22.20 -34.42
CA SER A 10 34.61 -22.87 -33.96
C SER A 10 34.75 -24.10 -33.04
N GLY A 11 33.99 -24.07 -31.94
CA GLY A 11 33.79 -25.18 -31.03
C GLY A 11 33.38 -24.73 -29.63
N SER A 12 32.07 -24.58 -29.40
CA SER A 12 31.46 -24.20 -28.12
C SER A 12 31.62 -25.27 -27.04
N ALA A 13 31.79 -24.89 -25.78
CA ALA A 13 31.07 -25.47 -24.63
C ALA A 13 31.48 -24.75 -23.34
N SER A 14 30.51 -24.06 -22.76
CA SER A 14 30.57 -23.43 -21.44
C SER A 14 30.57 -24.52 -20.37
N SER A 15 31.65 -24.65 -19.59
CA SER A 15 31.65 -25.48 -18.39
C SER A 15 31.10 -24.66 -17.22
N TYR A 16 30.01 -25.14 -16.65
CA TYR A 16 29.35 -24.55 -15.49
C TYR A 16 30.18 -24.81 -14.23
N ASN A 17 30.46 -23.74 -13.52
CA ASN A 17 31.02 -23.75 -12.18
C ASN A 17 29.91 -24.16 -11.19
N SER A 18 30.05 -25.30 -10.53
CA SER A 18 29.11 -25.78 -9.52
C SER A 18 29.39 -25.09 -8.19
N ALA A 19 28.65 -24.02 -7.89
CA ALA A 19 28.70 -23.33 -6.61
C ALA A 19 27.31 -23.31 -5.93
N SER A 20 27.29 -23.87 -4.72
CA SER A 20 26.36 -23.63 -3.59
C SER A 20 24.86 -23.52 -3.88
N LEU A 21 24.14 -24.62 -3.60
CA LEU A 21 22.73 -24.57 -3.21
C LEU A 21 22.63 -24.04 -1.77
N GLY A 22 22.57 -22.72 -1.64
CA GLY A 22 22.07 -22.04 -0.45
C GLY A 22 20.67 -21.53 -0.74
N THR A 23 19.64 -22.29 -0.38
CA THR A 23 18.26 -21.82 -0.32
C THR A 23 18.15 -20.78 0.81
N SER A 24 18.29 -19.50 0.45
CA SER A 24 17.95 -18.38 1.33
C SER A 24 16.48 -18.03 1.12
N ASN A 25 15.64 -18.53 2.03
CA ASN A 25 14.27 -18.06 2.19
C ASN A 25 14.32 -16.67 2.82
N ASN A 26 13.96 -15.64 2.06
CA ASN A 26 13.59 -14.33 2.59
C ASN A 26 12.07 -14.18 2.48
N ASP A 27 11.36 -14.78 3.42
CA ASP A 27 9.93 -14.65 3.62
C ASP A 27 9.61 -13.34 4.37
N GLY A 28 9.78 -12.21 3.68
CA GLY A 28 9.41 -10.87 4.15
C GLY A 28 7.90 -10.60 4.20
N SER A 29 7.06 -11.64 4.11
CA SER A 29 5.61 -11.52 4.16
C SER A 29 5.13 -10.99 5.53
N LEU A 30 4.17 -10.07 5.53
CA LEU A 30 3.47 -9.58 6.72
C LEU A 30 2.92 -10.72 7.60
N LEU A 31 2.67 -11.90 7.02
CA LEU A 31 2.22 -13.11 7.71
C LEU A 31 3.34 -13.79 8.52
N SER A 32 4.61 -13.67 8.12
CA SER A 32 5.75 -14.20 8.90
C SER A 32 6.06 -13.30 10.10
N GLN A 33 5.88 -11.98 9.94
CA GLN A 33 6.02 -11.00 11.02
C GLN A 33 4.89 -11.13 12.05
N ALA A 34 3.68 -11.47 11.58
CA ALA A 34 2.55 -11.84 12.42
C ALA A 34 2.83 -13.07 13.31
N GLY A 35 3.59 -14.06 12.84
CA GLY A 35 3.90 -15.26 13.63
C GLY A 35 4.75 -14.98 14.88
N LYS A 36 5.58 -13.93 14.88
CA LYS A 36 6.51 -13.63 15.99
C LYS A 36 5.85 -13.03 17.23
N TRP A 37 4.70 -12.35 17.10
CA TRP A 37 4.02 -11.74 18.26
C TRP A 37 3.22 -12.77 19.08
N LEU A 38 2.71 -13.83 18.43
CA LEU A 38 1.91 -14.88 19.07
C LEU A 38 2.73 -15.81 19.98
N ASN A 39 4.04 -15.87 19.80
CA ASN A 39 4.92 -16.84 20.46
C ASN A 39 5.58 -16.35 21.78
N LYS A 40 5.20 -15.17 22.32
CA LYS A 40 5.84 -14.60 23.52
C LYS A 40 5.04 -14.69 24.84
N GLY A 41 3.91 -15.42 24.88
CA GLY A 41 3.20 -15.83 26.11
C GLY A 41 2.38 -14.72 26.80
N SER A 42 1.21 -14.94 27.41
CA SER A 42 0.49 -16.16 27.81
C SER A 42 -1.03 -15.97 27.65
N VAL A 43 -1.68 -16.94 27.01
CA VAL A 43 -3.15 -17.02 26.83
C VAL A 43 -3.83 -17.68 28.04
N GLY A 44 -3.05 -18.26 28.96
CA GLY A 44 -3.55 -19.06 30.09
C GLY A 44 -4.23 -18.25 31.20
N ASP A 45 -3.75 -17.05 31.50
CA ASP A 45 -4.29 -16.22 32.58
C ASP A 45 -5.62 -15.53 32.24
N MET A 46 -5.98 -15.50 30.95
CA MET A 46 -7.20 -14.83 30.47
C MET A 46 -8.43 -15.75 30.47
N PHE A 47 -8.26 -17.08 30.33
CA PHE A 47 -9.36 -18.05 30.29
C PHE A 47 -9.96 -18.37 31.67
N GLY A 48 -9.26 -18.05 32.77
CA GLY A 48 -9.68 -18.37 34.14
C GLY A 48 -10.74 -17.43 34.74
N ARG A 49 -11.10 -16.33 34.06
CA ARG A 49 -12.01 -15.28 34.60
C ARG A 49 -13.28 -15.03 33.78
N MET A 50 -13.70 -15.94 32.89
CA MET A 50 -14.97 -15.80 32.15
C MET A 50 -16.09 -16.71 32.69
N THR A 51 -17.27 -16.11 32.86
CA THR A 51 -18.50 -16.78 33.29
C THR A 51 -19.04 -17.73 32.20
N THR A 52 -19.84 -18.71 32.60
CA THR A 52 -20.26 -19.88 31.78
C THR A 52 -20.91 -19.54 30.43
N THR A 53 -21.48 -18.34 30.27
CA THR A 53 -22.13 -17.94 29.01
C THR A 53 -21.17 -17.28 28.00
N GLN A 54 -19.95 -16.91 28.40
CA GLN A 54 -18.93 -16.35 27.50
C GLN A 54 -17.99 -17.39 26.88
N LYS A 55 -18.16 -18.70 27.18
CA LYS A 55 -17.31 -19.77 26.63
C LYS A 55 -17.67 -20.25 25.22
N VAL A 56 -18.77 -19.79 24.61
CA VAL A 56 -19.25 -20.36 23.32
C VAL A 56 -19.02 -19.47 22.10
N VAL A 57 -18.72 -18.19 22.25
CA VAL A 57 -18.37 -17.35 21.08
C VAL A 57 -17.21 -16.43 21.45
N GLY A 58 -16.00 -16.96 21.35
CA GLY A 58 -14.82 -16.16 21.64
C GLY A 58 -13.53 -16.96 21.60
N GLY A 59 -12.99 -17.17 20.40
CA GLY A 59 -11.57 -17.44 20.21
C GLY A 59 -11.24 -18.78 19.57
N ALA A 60 -10.60 -18.69 18.40
CA ALA A 60 -9.82 -19.73 17.72
C ALA A 60 -10.59 -20.90 17.05
N LEU A 61 -10.39 -21.00 15.72
CA LEU A 61 -10.65 -22.12 14.80
C LEU A 61 -12.10 -22.58 14.55
N LEU A 62 -12.56 -22.33 13.32
CA LEU A 62 -13.07 -23.42 12.50
C LEU A 62 -12.17 -23.56 11.27
N ALA A 63 -11.14 -24.39 11.42
CA ALA A 63 -10.69 -25.22 10.31
C ALA A 63 -11.80 -26.24 10.04
N VAL A 64 -12.63 -25.96 9.05
CA VAL A 64 -13.41 -26.96 8.30
C VAL A 64 -12.97 -26.70 6.86
N GLY A 65 -12.13 -27.53 6.26
CA GLY A 65 -12.44 -28.94 6.05
C GLY A 65 -13.27 -29.02 4.77
N VAL A 66 -12.68 -29.62 3.74
CA VAL A 66 -13.31 -29.97 2.46
C VAL A 66 -14.72 -30.55 2.67
N GLY A 67 -15.72 -29.98 1.98
CA GLY A 67 -17.03 -30.61 1.73
C GLY A 67 -18.20 -30.16 2.63
N ALA A 68 -19.07 -29.31 2.06
CA ALA A 68 -20.53 -29.22 2.25
C ALA A 68 -21.04 -27.77 2.40
N LEU A 69 -21.23 -27.08 1.28
CA LEU A 69 -22.41 -26.21 1.13
C LEU A 69 -22.71 -26.03 -0.37
N LEU A 70 -23.34 -27.05 -0.97
CA LEU A 70 -24.05 -26.88 -2.23
C LEU A 70 -25.50 -26.48 -1.92
N THR A 71 -25.94 -25.32 -2.41
CA THR A 71 -27.15 -25.20 -3.27
C THR A 71 -27.40 -23.76 -3.74
N ASN A 72 -27.39 -23.61 -5.07
CA ASN A 72 -28.09 -22.67 -5.97
C ASN A 72 -28.29 -21.19 -5.61
N LYS A 73 -27.52 -20.32 -6.30
CA LYS A 73 -28.11 -19.40 -7.29
C LYS A 73 -27.06 -19.04 -8.35
N ALA A 74 -27.35 -19.40 -9.60
CA ALA A 74 -26.50 -19.19 -10.75
C ALA A 74 -26.20 -17.69 -10.97
N GLY A 75 -24.95 -17.31 -10.74
CA GLY A 75 -24.35 -16.06 -11.19
C GLY A 75 -22.93 -16.37 -11.64
N LYS A 76 -22.70 -16.31 -12.95
CA LYS A 76 -21.41 -16.52 -13.65
C LYS A 76 -20.18 -16.18 -12.80
N SER A 77 -19.47 -17.17 -12.28
CA SER A 77 -18.07 -17.02 -11.89
C SER A 77 -17.22 -17.06 -13.16
N LYS A 78 -16.81 -15.90 -13.67
CA LYS A 78 -15.74 -15.84 -14.68
C LYS A 78 -14.42 -16.11 -13.96
N THR A 79 -14.00 -17.37 -13.91
CA THR A 79 -12.59 -17.75 -13.75
C THR A 79 -11.86 -17.39 -15.04
N GLY A 80 -11.60 -16.10 -15.24
CA GLY A 80 -10.68 -15.60 -16.25
C GLY A 80 -9.30 -15.48 -15.63
N LYS A 81 -8.28 -16.00 -16.30
CA LYS A 81 -6.87 -15.73 -16.01
C LYS A 81 -6.69 -14.20 -16.01
N ALA A 82 -6.47 -13.58 -14.85
CA ALA A 82 -6.24 -12.14 -14.74
C ALA A 82 -5.11 -11.76 -15.71
N THR A 83 -5.40 -10.85 -16.62
CA THR A 83 -4.39 -10.36 -17.57
C THR A 83 -3.49 -9.37 -16.87
N SER A 84 -2.29 -9.12 -17.41
CA SER A 84 -1.38 -8.09 -16.85
C SER A 84 -2.02 -6.70 -16.76
N SER A 85 -3.03 -6.43 -17.61
CA SER A 85 -3.79 -5.17 -17.60
C SER A 85 -4.74 -5.08 -16.40
N ASP A 86 -5.31 -6.21 -15.96
CA ASP A 86 -6.23 -6.25 -14.82
C ASP A 86 -5.48 -5.99 -13.51
N ALA A 87 -4.32 -6.65 -13.33
CA ALA A 87 -3.45 -6.44 -12.17
C ALA A 87 -2.96 -4.98 -12.08
N GLN A 88 -2.54 -4.41 -13.20
CA GLN A 88 -2.09 -3.02 -13.27
C GLN A 88 -3.22 -2.03 -12.94
N THR A 89 -4.43 -2.31 -13.43
CA THR A 89 -5.64 -1.53 -13.14
C THR A 89 -6.00 -1.60 -11.66
N ASP A 90 -5.90 -2.78 -11.03
CA ASP A 90 -6.15 -2.97 -9.61
C ASP A 90 -5.14 -2.20 -8.76
N THR A 91 -3.84 -2.31 -9.07
CA THR A 91 -2.76 -1.56 -8.40
C THR A 91 -2.97 -0.05 -8.51
N LEU A 92 -3.36 0.45 -9.70
CA LEU A 92 -3.66 1.87 -9.90
C LEU A 92 -4.89 2.33 -9.11
N ASN A 93 -5.95 1.53 -9.09
CA ASN A 93 -7.14 1.82 -8.31
C ASN A 93 -6.83 1.90 -6.82
N GLU A 94 -6.02 0.96 -6.33
CA GLU A 94 -5.60 0.95 -4.93
C GLU A 94 -4.81 2.20 -4.58
N LEU A 95 -3.79 2.54 -5.38
CA LEU A 95 -3.02 3.76 -5.19
C LEU A 95 -3.91 5.02 -5.24
N LEU A 96 -4.88 5.07 -6.16
CA LEU A 96 -5.81 6.19 -6.30
C LEU A 96 -6.67 6.41 -5.05
N TYR A 97 -7.06 5.35 -4.31
CA TYR A 97 -7.77 5.53 -3.05
C TYR A 97 -6.95 6.36 -2.05
N PHE A 98 -5.65 6.07 -1.91
CA PHE A 98 -4.77 6.79 -1.00
C PHE A 98 -4.44 8.20 -1.49
N VAL A 99 -4.31 8.40 -2.81
CA VAL A 99 -4.12 9.75 -3.36
C VAL A 99 -5.37 10.61 -3.14
N ASN A 100 -6.57 10.03 -3.27
CA ASN A 100 -7.81 10.74 -2.97
C ASN A 100 -7.97 10.99 -1.46
N ASP A 101 -7.48 10.10 -0.60
CA ASP A 101 -7.43 10.36 0.85
C ASP A 101 -6.54 11.56 1.18
N ARG A 102 -5.39 11.70 0.52
CA ARG A 102 -4.54 12.89 0.68
C ARG A 102 -5.33 14.17 0.36
N ILE A 103 -6.12 14.18 -0.72
CA ILE A 103 -6.96 15.34 -1.09
C ILE A 103 -7.93 15.68 0.05
N GLU A 104 -8.69 14.70 0.53
CA GLU A 104 -9.68 14.93 1.60
C GLU A 104 -9.02 15.33 2.94
N GLY A 105 -7.90 14.69 3.29
CA GLY A 105 -7.16 14.98 4.52
C GLY A 105 -6.61 16.39 4.53
N TYR A 106 -5.94 16.81 3.45
CA TYR A 106 -5.42 18.17 3.35
C TYR A 106 -6.54 19.21 3.24
N GLN A 107 -7.67 18.89 2.60
CA GLN A 107 -8.82 19.80 2.58
C GLN A 107 -9.39 20.00 4.00
N ARG A 108 -9.48 18.92 4.79
CA ARG A 108 -9.88 19.02 6.20
C ARG A 108 -8.89 19.85 7.01
N ALA A 109 -7.59 19.68 6.77
CA ALA A 109 -6.55 20.47 7.41
C ALA A 109 -6.64 21.96 7.06
N VAL A 110 -6.99 22.30 5.81
CA VAL A 110 -7.28 23.68 5.39
C VAL A 110 -8.43 24.28 6.19
N ASP A 111 -9.50 23.51 6.41
CA ASP A 111 -10.73 23.98 7.06
C ASP A 111 -10.57 24.12 8.58
N GLU A 112 -9.76 23.27 9.21
CA GLU A 112 -9.58 23.24 10.68
C GLU A 112 -8.40 24.07 11.17
N SER A 113 -7.37 24.29 10.33
CA SER A 113 -6.18 25.06 10.72
C SER A 113 -6.50 26.54 10.92
N LYS A 114 -6.02 27.09 12.03
CA LYS A 114 -6.11 28.50 12.40
C LYS A 114 -4.85 29.27 12.01
N ASP A 115 -3.75 28.58 11.70
CA ASP A 115 -2.52 29.16 11.18
C ASP A 115 -2.64 29.41 9.65
N PRO A 116 -2.62 30.68 9.18
CA PRO A 116 -2.73 30.99 7.76
C PRO A 116 -1.59 30.42 6.91
N GLN A 117 -0.39 30.25 7.48
CA GLN A 117 0.75 29.68 6.76
C GLN A 117 0.56 28.18 6.57
N LEU A 118 0.13 27.46 7.60
CA LEU A 118 -0.17 26.03 7.50
C LEU A 118 -1.36 25.77 6.57
N SER A 119 -2.45 26.55 6.70
CA SER A 119 -3.58 26.50 5.77
C SER A 119 -3.14 26.75 4.32
N GLY A 120 -2.23 27.71 4.09
CA GLY A 120 -1.63 27.96 2.78
C GLY A 120 -0.85 26.75 2.24
N TYR A 121 -0.05 26.10 3.09
CA TYR A 121 0.71 24.91 2.73
C TYR A 121 -0.22 23.72 2.41
N TYR A 122 -1.25 23.46 3.22
CA TYR A 122 -2.21 22.40 2.95
C TYR A 122 -2.97 22.61 1.63
N LYS A 123 -3.32 23.84 1.25
CA LYS A 123 -3.91 24.14 -0.07
C LYS A 123 -2.99 23.76 -1.24
N GLN A 124 -1.68 23.93 -1.07
CA GLN A 124 -0.71 23.48 -2.08
C GLN A 124 -0.71 21.96 -2.18
N LEU A 125 -0.76 21.26 -1.05
CA LEU A 125 -0.82 19.79 -1.00
C LEU A 125 -2.14 19.23 -1.57
N VAL A 126 -3.29 19.89 -1.35
CA VAL A 126 -4.56 19.56 -2.03
C VAL A 126 -4.39 19.66 -3.55
N SER A 127 -3.89 20.80 -4.03
CA SER A 127 -3.74 21.07 -5.47
C SER A 127 -2.83 20.03 -6.14
N GLN A 128 -1.72 19.70 -5.50
CA GLN A 128 -0.81 18.68 -5.98
C GLN A 128 -1.45 17.28 -5.95
N SER A 129 -2.12 16.91 -4.88
CA SER A 129 -2.77 15.59 -4.77
C SER A 129 -3.84 15.42 -5.84
N GLN A 130 -4.55 16.49 -6.20
CA GLN A 130 -5.49 16.50 -7.33
C GLN A 130 -4.78 16.30 -8.68
N GLN A 131 -3.60 16.91 -8.88
CA GLN A 131 -2.78 16.68 -10.08
C GLN A 131 -2.33 15.21 -10.17
N PHE A 132 -1.90 14.62 -9.06
CA PHE A 132 -1.50 13.22 -8.98
C PHE A 132 -2.68 12.29 -9.31
N SER A 133 -3.84 12.53 -8.71
CA SER A 133 -5.07 11.77 -8.97
C SER A 133 -5.49 11.87 -10.44
N ASN A 134 -5.41 13.07 -11.04
CA ASN A 134 -5.72 13.26 -12.46
C ASN A 134 -4.72 12.55 -13.39
N GLU A 135 -3.43 12.58 -13.08
CA GLU A 135 -2.39 11.89 -13.85
C GLU A 135 -2.60 10.36 -13.80
N LEU A 136 -2.80 9.78 -12.61
CA LEU A 136 -3.03 8.34 -12.44
C LEU A 136 -4.34 7.88 -13.09
N ASN A 137 -5.42 8.66 -12.96
CA ASN A 137 -6.67 8.40 -13.68
C ASN A 137 -6.52 8.48 -15.20
N GLY A 138 -5.58 9.28 -15.71
CA GLY A 138 -5.21 9.31 -17.12
C GLY A 138 -4.66 7.96 -17.60
N TYR A 139 -3.75 7.37 -16.82
CA TYR A 139 -3.21 6.02 -17.11
C TYR A 139 -4.28 4.93 -16.98
N LEU A 140 -5.12 5.01 -15.95
CA LEU A 140 -6.21 4.05 -15.74
C LEU A 140 -7.17 3.99 -16.94
N ARG A 141 -7.50 5.14 -17.52
CA ARG A 141 -8.32 5.24 -18.74
C ARG A 141 -7.64 4.64 -19.97
N GLN A 142 -6.32 4.80 -20.11
CA GLN A 142 -5.57 4.19 -21.22
C GLN A 142 -5.61 2.66 -21.19
N GLN A 143 -5.79 2.07 -20.00
CA GLN A 143 -5.93 0.62 -19.79
C GLN A 143 -7.38 0.13 -19.91
N GLY A 144 -8.32 1.00 -20.28
CA GLY A 144 -9.74 0.66 -20.36
C GLY A 144 -10.48 0.68 -19.01
N GLY A 145 -9.82 1.14 -17.95
CA GLY A 145 -10.41 1.33 -16.64
C GLY A 145 -11.30 2.59 -16.54
N GLY A 146 -12.22 2.58 -15.58
CA GLY A 146 -13.01 3.75 -15.20
C GLY A 146 -12.19 4.76 -14.39
N ARG A 147 -12.77 5.94 -14.11
CA ARG A 147 -12.15 6.91 -13.21
C ARG A 147 -12.38 6.50 -11.75
N GLN A 148 -11.32 6.52 -10.93
CA GLN A 148 -11.40 6.30 -9.49
C GLN A 148 -11.39 7.63 -8.75
N GLU A 149 -12.50 7.94 -8.10
CA GLU A 149 -12.69 9.15 -7.29
C GLU A 149 -12.93 8.86 -5.82
N SER A 150 -13.05 7.58 -5.45
CA SER A 150 -13.33 7.21 -4.06
C SER A 150 -12.06 7.25 -3.22
N THR A 151 -12.24 7.29 -1.91
CA THR A 151 -11.22 7.17 -0.88
C THR A 151 -11.10 5.74 -0.33
N THR A 152 -10.24 5.47 0.65
CA THR A 152 -10.04 4.12 1.26
C THR A 152 -11.25 3.61 2.09
N VAL A 153 -12.48 3.88 1.67
CA VAL A 153 -13.77 3.64 2.36
C VAL A 153 -14.01 2.17 2.79
N LYS A 154 -13.12 1.22 2.50
CA LYS A 154 -13.32 -0.21 2.80
C LYS A 154 -12.19 -0.80 3.66
N GLY A 155 -12.53 -1.28 4.85
CA GLY A 155 -11.71 -2.22 5.63
C GLY A 155 -11.18 -1.71 6.97
N LYS A 156 -10.07 -2.31 7.45
CA LYS A 156 -9.40 -1.94 8.70
C LYS A 156 -8.68 -0.58 8.59
N PHE A 157 -8.19 -0.23 7.40
CA PHE A 157 -7.56 1.06 7.12
C PHE A 157 -8.55 2.21 7.18
N TYR A 158 -9.78 2.02 6.69
CA TYR A 158 -10.85 3.01 6.80
C TYR A 158 -11.04 3.50 8.23
N ARG A 159 -11.05 2.59 9.22
CA ARG A 159 -11.22 2.98 10.63
C ARG A 159 -10.07 3.85 11.11
N ALA A 160 -8.84 3.44 10.86
CA ALA A 160 -7.67 4.20 11.30
C ALA A 160 -7.58 5.59 10.63
N TRP A 161 -7.93 5.69 9.35
CA TRP A 161 -8.01 6.96 8.63
C TRP A 161 -9.14 7.86 9.14
N MET A 162 -10.32 7.29 9.39
CA MET A 162 -11.44 8.05 9.95
C MET A 162 -11.18 8.51 11.38
N ASP A 163 -10.47 7.71 12.19
CA ASP A 163 -10.05 8.10 13.54
C ASP A 163 -9.08 9.30 13.46
N ALA A 164 -8.13 9.26 12.52
CA ALA A 164 -7.24 10.39 12.26
C ALA A 164 -7.99 11.64 11.79
N LYS A 165 -9.00 11.50 10.92
CA LYS A 165 -9.87 12.60 10.49
C LYS A 165 -10.72 13.16 11.63
N ALA A 166 -11.30 12.29 12.45
CA ALA A 166 -12.14 12.70 13.57
C ALA A 166 -11.35 13.52 14.60
N ALA A 167 -10.08 13.14 14.82
CA ALA A 167 -9.16 13.84 15.72
C ALA A 167 -8.82 15.28 15.28
N LEU A 168 -9.15 15.70 14.05
CA LEU A 168 -8.90 17.06 13.55
C LEU A 168 -9.92 18.10 14.06
N THR A 169 -11.11 17.68 14.44
CA THR A 169 -12.22 18.62 14.71
C THR A 169 -11.96 19.40 15.99
N GLY A 170 -11.76 20.73 15.86
CA GLY A 170 -11.44 21.59 17.01
C GLY A 170 -10.06 21.32 17.61
N ALA A 171 -9.18 20.65 16.86
CA ALA A 171 -7.83 20.29 17.29
C ALA A 171 -6.87 21.48 17.21
N ASP A 172 -5.74 21.37 17.90
CA ASP A 172 -4.62 22.30 17.73
C ASP A 172 -3.79 21.95 16.48
N GLU A 173 -2.91 22.86 16.06
CA GLU A 173 -2.09 22.68 14.86
C GLU A 173 -1.19 21.43 14.94
N LYS A 174 -0.74 21.06 16.13
CA LYS A 174 0.12 19.90 16.35
C LYS A 174 -0.63 18.60 16.08
N ALA A 175 -1.88 18.51 16.52
CA ALA A 175 -2.78 17.39 16.22
C ALA A 175 -3.17 17.36 14.73
N ILE A 176 -3.40 18.53 14.12
CA ILE A 176 -3.66 18.62 12.68
C ILE A 176 -2.49 18.07 11.87
N LEU A 177 -1.27 18.50 12.19
CA LEU A 177 -0.04 17.98 11.57
C LEU A 177 0.12 16.48 11.81
N GLY A 178 -0.16 16.00 13.03
CA GLY A 178 -0.06 14.57 13.38
C GLY A 178 -0.97 13.67 12.56
N SER A 179 -2.21 14.09 12.34
CA SER A 179 -3.17 13.37 11.49
C SER A 179 -2.70 13.32 10.02
N ASN A 180 -2.18 14.43 9.49
CA ASN A 180 -1.65 14.48 8.12
C ASN A 180 -0.36 13.64 7.96
N ILE A 181 0.53 13.65 8.97
CA ILE A 181 1.71 12.77 9.01
C ILE A 181 1.27 11.30 8.92
N TYR A 182 0.28 10.91 9.72
CA TYR A 182 -0.27 9.55 9.70
C TYR A 182 -0.86 9.18 8.33
N GLY A 183 -1.61 10.09 7.71
CA GLY A 183 -2.12 9.90 6.35
C GLY A 183 -1.01 9.71 5.31
N GLU A 184 0.05 10.52 5.40
CA GLU A 184 1.17 10.45 4.47
C GLU A 184 1.99 9.15 4.64
N GLU A 185 2.10 8.59 5.86
CA GLU A 185 2.68 7.24 6.05
C GLU A 185 1.92 6.16 5.29
N TRP A 186 0.58 6.23 5.26
CA TRP A 186 -0.24 5.27 4.51
C TRP A 186 -0.09 5.45 3.01
N ALA A 187 -0.06 6.71 2.54
CA ALA A 187 0.19 6.98 1.14
C ALA A 187 1.56 6.44 0.68
N ILE A 188 2.62 6.66 1.48
CA ILE A 188 3.97 6.15 1.22
C ILE A 188 3.96 4.62 1.10
N LYS A 189 3.28 3.90 2.01
CA LYS A 189 3.14 2.44 1.91
C LYS A 189 2.40 2.00 0.64
N ALA A 190 1.33 2.70 0.26
CA ALA A 190 0.60 2.41 -0.96
C ALA A 190 1.47 2.61 -2.23
N TYR A 191 2.33 3.64 -2.23
CA TYR A 191 3.31 3.81 -3.31
C TYR A 191 4.37 2.69 -3.32
N GLU A 192 4.85 2.25 -2.16
CA GLU A 192 5.80 1.14 -2.04
C GLU A 192 5.21 -0.18 -2.56
N ASP A 193 3.96 -0.47 -2.18
CA ASP A 193 3.22 -1.63 -2.65
C ASP A 193 3.01 -1.56 -4.17
N ALA A 194 2.59 -0.39 -4.68
CA ALA A 194 2.43 -0.18 -6.11
C ALA A 194 3.75 -0.35 -6.88
N LEU A 195 4.85 0.23 -6.39
CA LEU A 195 6.17 0.14 -7.05
C LEU A 195 6.81 -1.25 -6.97
N SER A 196 6.31 -2.11 -6.07
CA SER A 196 6.67 -3.53 -5.98
C SER A 196 5.97 -4.37 -7.06
N ASP A 197 4.89 -3.86 -7.66
CA ASP A 197 4.23 -4.48 -8.80
C ASP A 197 5.03 -4.26 -10.10
N HIS A 198 5.61 -5.35 -10.63
CA HIS A 198 6.40 -5.33 -11.86
C HIS A 198 5.57 -5.07 -13.13
N THR A 199 4.24 -5.02 -13.05
CA THR A 199 3.39 -4.63 -14.17
C THR A 199 3.42 -3.10 -14.40
N LEU A 200 3.73 -2.30 -13.38
CA LEU A 200 3.98 -0.87 -13.56
C LEU A 200 5.30 -0.65 -14.30
N SER A 201 5.22 -0.11 -15.52
CA SER A 201 6.39 0.10 -16.37
C SER A 201 6.30 1.41 -17.15
N GLY A 202 7.42 1.79 -17.78
CA GLY A 202 7.49 2.98 -18.64
C GLY A 202 7.13 4.28 -17.91
N THR A 203 6.38 5.13 -18.59
CA THR A 203 6.00 6.46 -18.09
C THR A 203 5.10 6.40 -16.86
N LEU A 204 4.29 5.33 -16.73
CA LEU A 204 3.44 5.15 -15.55
C LEU A 204 4.29 4.89 -14.31
N ARG A 205 5.26 3.97 -14.37
CA ARG A 205 6.17 3.73 -13.23
C ARG A 205 6.92 5.00 -12.84
N GLN A 206 7.43 5.74 -13.83
CA GLN A 206 8.11 7.02 -13.59
C GLN A 206 7.19 8.05 -12.90
N ALA A 207 5.90 8.11 -13.27
CA ALA A 207 4.94 8.97 -12.59
C ALA A 207 4.77 8.57 -11.12
N VAL A 208 4.56 7.27 -10.86
CA VAL A 208 4.41 6.74 -9.49
C VAL A 208 5.66 6.99 -8.65
N GLU A 209 6.86 6.81 -9.20
CA GLU A 209 8.13 7.12 -8.50
C GLU A 209 8.26 8.61 -8.15
N ARG A 210 7.93 9.52 -9.07
CA ARG A 210 7.96 10.96 -8.81
C ARG A 210 6.98 11.34 -7.70
N GLN A 211 5.76 10.81 -7.76
CA GLN A 211 4.74 11.09 -6.76
C GLN A 211 5.13 10.51 -5.39
N TYR A 212 5.73 9.31 -5.36
CA TYR A 212 6.28 8.70 -4.14
C TYR A 212 7.37 9.57 -3.50
N GLN A 213 8.35 10.03 -4.27
CA GLN A 213 9.38 10.95 -3.77
C GLN A 213 8.78 12.24 -3.21
N HIS A 214 7.75 12.77 -3.88
CA HIS A 214 7.05 13.93 -3.38
C HIS A 214 6.37 13.65 -2.03
N SER A 215 5.74 12.49 -1.90
CA SER A 215 5.07 12.07 -0.67
C SER A 215 6.05 11.93 0.50
N GLN A 216 7.22 11.33 0.25
CA GLN A 216 8.31 11.25 1.24
C GLN A 216 8.82 12.62 1.70
N ASN A 217 8.93 13.58 0.77
CA ASN A 217 9.36 14.94 1.10
C ASN A 217 8.28 15.68 1.91
N THR A 218 7.02 15.49 1.54
CA THR A 218 5.86 16.05 2.27
C THR A 218 5.83 15.52 3.71
N TYR A 219 5.99 14.21 3.90
CA TYR A 219 6.05 13.59 5.21
C TYR A 219 7.12 14.22 6.11
N LYS A 220 8.35 14.35 5.59
CA LYS A 220 9.47 14.98 6.33
C LYS A 220 9.16 16.43 6.70
N GLU A 221 8.56 17.19 5.78
CA GLU A 221 8.22 18.58 6.03
C GLU A 221 7.11 18.71 7.08
N LEU A 222 6.10 17.85 7.04
CA LEU A 222 5.06 17.81 8.08
C LEU A 222 5.64 17.48 9.46
N GLN A 223 6.56 16.50 9.56
CA GLN A 223 7.27 16.22 10.81
C GLN A 223 8.07 17.43 11.30
N ARG A 224 8.78 18.11 10.40
CA ARG A 224 9.55 19.33 10.72
C ARG A 224 8.64 20.46 11.18
N LEU A 225 7.44 20.59 10.63
CA LEU A 225 6.45 21.58 11.05
C LEU A 225 5.85 21.21 12.41
N GLN A 226 5.53 19.94 12.64
CA GLN A 226 4.98 19.46 13.91
C GLN A 226 5.95 19.67 15.07
N GLY A 227 7.24 19.43 14.85
CA GLY A 227 8.27 19.68 15.86
C GLY A 227 8.48 21.16 16.22
N LYS A 228 7.93 22.10 15.45
CA LYS A 228 7.95 23.53 15.77
C LYS A 228 6.74 23.99 16.59
N GLN A 229 5.72 23.15 16.75
CA GLN A 229 4.50 23.45 17.52
C GLN A 229 4.70 23.15 19.01
N GLU A 230 5.81 23.61 19.60
CA GLU A 230 6.10 23.45 21.03
C GLU A 230 5.22 24.34 21.91
#